data_AF-A0AAE7B2F0-F1
#
_entry.id   AF-A0AAE7B2F0-F1
#
_cell.length_a   1.000
_cell.length_b   1.000
_cell.length_c   1.000
_cell.angle_alpha   90.00
_cell.angle_beta   90.00
_cell.angle_gamma   90.00
#
_symmetry.space_group_name_H-M   'P 1'
#
loop_
_entity.id
_entity.type
_entity.pdbx_description
1 polymer ?
#
loop_
_entity_poly.entity_id
_entity_poly.type
_entity_poly.pdbx_seq_one_letter_code
_entity_poly.pdbx_strand_id
1 'polypeptide(L)'
;MKELERYFLIDEFEDGWGMEDGFICEEQLFEYCTEALFIPEEKIDELNMIGSELEIVLRDLELEDINDDWYVNLVKNSKDN
;
A
#
# COMPACT_ATOMS: atom_id res chain seq x y z
N MET A 1 -12.55 5.81 20.08
CA MET A 1 -12.68 5.30 18.70
C MET A 1 -11.28 4.87 18.29
N LYS A 2 -11.09 3.68 17.73
CA LYS A 2 -9.82 3.35 17.10
C LYS A 2 -9.77 4.18 15.82
N GLU A 3 -8.77 5.05 15.70
CA GLU A 3 -8.51 5.74 14.43
C GLU A 3 -7.93 4.69 13.48
N LEU A 4 -8.46 4.62 12.26
CA LEU A 4 -7.95 3.72 11.24
C LEU A 4 -6.64 4.29 10.72
N GLU A 5 -5.62 3.44 10.61
CA GLU A 5 -4.37 3.83 9.98
C GLU A 5 -4.65 4.11 8.50
N ARG A 6 -4.37 5.36 8.09
CA ARG A 6 -4.56 5.84 6.72
C ARG A 6 -3.28 5.81 5.92
N TYR A 7 -2.19 5.35 6.52
CA TYR A 7 -0.86 5.54 6.03
C TYR A 7 -0.06 4.28 6.30
N PHE A 8 0.59 3.75 5.26
CA PHE A 8 1.41 2.55 5.34
C PHE A 8 2.74 2.77 4.60
N LEU A 9 3.82 2.26 5.19
CA LEU A 9 5.14 2.21 4.57
C LEU A 9 5.49 0.76 4.27
N ILE A 10 5.83 0.49 3.01
CA ILE A 10 6.28 -0.81 2.52
C ILE A 10 7.73 -0.66 2.06
N ASP A 11 8.65 -1.44 2.64
CA ASP A 11 10.07 -1.47 2.28
C ASP A 11 10.54 -2.85 1.79
N GLU A 12 9.66 -3.84 1.79
CA GLU A 12 9.84 -5.15 1.18
C GLU A 12 8.78 -5.34 0.08
N PHE A 13 9.23 -5.58 -1.14
CA PHE A 13 8.36 -5.72 -2.31
C PHE A 13 8.31 -7.17 -2.79
N GLU A 14 7.17 -7.58 -3.33
CA GLU A 14 7.03 -8.89 -3.97
C GLU A 14 7.96 -9.01 -5.20
N ASP A 15 8.53 -10.20 -5.40
CA ASP A 15 9.42 -10.49 -6.52
C ASP A 15 8.71 -10.29 -7.87
N GLY A 16 9.40 -9.67 -8.83
CA GLY A 16 8.91 -9.53 -10.21
C GLY A 16 8.21 -8.21 -10.54
N TRP A 17 8.07 -7.31 -9.56
CA TRP A 17 7.45 -5.99 -9.74
C TRP A 17 8.40 -4.86 -10.17
N GLY A 18 9.70 -5.15 -10.26
CA GLY A 18 10.70 -4.16 -10.71
C GLY A 18 10.81 -2.94 -9.79
N MET A 19 10.39 -3.05 -8.53
CA MET A 19 10.48 -1.97 -7.53
C MET A 19 11.92 -1.71 -7.09
N GLU A 20 12.85 -2.60 -7.46
CA GLU A 20 14.29 -2.44 -7.26
C GLU A 20 14.97 -1.72 -8.44
N ASP A 21 14.29 -1.58 -9.58
CA ASP A 21 14.82 -0.87 -10.74
C ASP A 21 14.74 0.64 -10.47
N GLY A 22 15.85 1.37 -10.64
CA GLY A 22 15.96 2.79 -10.28
C GLY A 22 15.05 3.77 -11.05
N PHE A 23 14.06 3.28 -11.77
CA PHE A 23 13.00 4.02 -12.47
C PHE A 23 11.63 3.41 -12.13
N ILE A 24 11.01 3.89 -11.06
CA ILE A 24 9.63 3.55 -10.70
C ILE A 24 8.74 4.72 -11.10
N CYS A 25 7.66 4.45 -11.83
CA CYS A 25 6.64 5.44 -12.17
C CYS A 25 5.36 5.24 -11.34
N GLU A 26 4.51 6.27 -11.33
CA GLU A 26 3.23 6.25 -10.61
C GLU A 26 2.32 5.09 -11.07
N GLU A 27 2.31 4.79 -12.37
CA GLU A 27 1.54 3.65 -12.93
C GLU A 27 2.01 2.31 -12.34
N GLN A 28 3.32 2.10 -12.24
CA GLN A 28 3.89 0.88 -11.64
C GLN A 28 3.58 0.76 -10.14
N LEU A 29 3.59 1.88 -9.40
CA LEU A 29 3.17 1.90 -7.99
C LEU A 29 1.70 1.51 -7.84
N PHE A 30 0.86 2.05 -8.71
CA PHE A 30 -0.57 1.80 -8.70
C PHE A 30 -0.91 0.36 -9.07
N GLU A 31 -0.26 -0.19 -10.10
CA GLU A 31 -0.37 -1.61 -10.47
C GLU A 31 0.07 -2.50 -9.31
N TYR A 32 1.21 -2.22 -8.67
CA TYR A 32 1.66 -2.97 -7.50
C TYR A 32 0.62 -2.97 -6.36
N CYS A 33 0.05 -1.80 -6.05
CA CYS A 33 -0.94 -1.69 -4.98
C CYS A 33 -2.23 -2.47 -5.28
N THR A 34 -2.70 -2.44 -6.53
CA THR A 34 -3.97 -3.06 -6.92
C THR A 34 -3.82 -4.56 -7.23
N GLU A 35 -2.71 -4.98 -7.82
CA GLU A 35 -2.51 -6.37 -8.26
C GLU A 35 -1.71 -7.22 -7.26
N ALA A 36 -0.69 -6.66 -6.60
CA ALA A 36 0.13 -7.40 -5.63
C ALA A 36 -0.46 -7.32 -4.22
N LEU A 37 -0.82 -6.10 -3.79
CA LEU A 37 -1.37 -5.85 -2.45
C LEU A 37 -2.90 -5.97 -2.39
N PHE A 38 -3.56 -6.12 -3.55
CA PHE A 38 -5.02 -6.25 -3.68
C PHE A 38 -5.81 -5.09 -3.05
N ILE A 39 -5.21 -3.90 -2.98
CA ILE A 39 -5.86 -2.70 -2.43
C ILE A 39 -6.91 -2.23 -3.45
N PRO A 40 -8.17 -2.00 -3.06
CA PRO A 40 -9.16 -1.44 -3.96
C PRO A 40 -8.76 -0.06 -4.47
N GLU A 41 -8.91 0.20 -5.78
CA GLU A 41 -8.53 1.47 -6.41
C GLU A 41 -9.21 2.68 -5.75
N GLU A 42 -10.46 2.51 -5.32
CA GLU A 42 -11.24 3.57 -4.70
C GLU A 42 -10.70 3.97 -3.32
N LYS A 43 -9.97 3.07 -2.66
CA LYS A 43 -9.37 3.28 -1.32
C LYS A 43 -8.00 3.94 -1.39
N ILE A 44 -7.33 3.94 -2.55
CA ILE A 44 -6.03 4.61 -2.73
C ILE A 44 -6.25 6.11 -2.90
N ASP A 45 -5.53 6.91 -2.10
CA ASP A 45 -5.54 8.38 -2.17
C ASP A 45 -4.28 8.91 -2.85
N GLU A 46 -3.11 8.56 -2.30
CA GLU A 46 -1.80 8.99 -2.80
C GLU A 46 -0.77 7.86 -2.67
N LEU A 47 0.17 7.81 -3.61
CA LEU A 47 1.29 6.86 -3.63
C LEU A 47 2.59 7.64 -3.81
N ASN A 48 3.54 7.48 -2.90
CA ASN A 48 4.83 8.18 -2.96
C ASN A 48 6.00 7.22 -2.74
N MET A 49 7.05 7.33 -3.55
CA MET A 49 8.32 6.65 -3.27
C MET A 49 9.24 7.57 -2.48
N ILE A 50 9.58 7.17 -1.25
CA ILE A 50 10.50 7.87 -0.37
C ILE A 50 11.77 7.03 -0.26
N GLY A 51 12.74 7.30 -1.14
CA GLY A 51 13.95 6.49 -1.23
C GLY A 51 13.61 5.09 -1.77
N SER A 52 13.69 4.07 -0.92
CA SER A 52 13.33 2.68 -1.23
C SER A 52 12.02 2.24 -0.58
N GLU A 53 11.27 3.17 0.01
CA GLU A 53 10.02 2.87 0.72
C GLU A 53 8.83 3.39 -0.09
N LEU A 54 7.81 2.57 -0.24
CA LEU A 54 6.53 2.95 -0.81
C LEU A 54 5.60 3.40 0.31
N GLU A 55 5.25 4.68 0.25
CA GLU A 55 4.21 5.31 1.05
C GLU A 55 2.85 5.15 0.35
N ILE A 56 1.90 4.54 1.07
CA ILE A 56 0.54 4.32 0.63
C ILE A 56 -0.39 5.11 1.54
N VAL A 57 -1.07 6.11 0.98
CA VAL A 57 -2.11 6.88 1.68
C VAL A 57 -3.47 6.37 1.24
N LEU A 58 -4.30 6.00 2.21
CA LEU A 58 -5.64 5.48 2.00
C LEU A 58 -6.70 6.53 2.36
N ARG A 59 -7.79 6.53 1.59
CA ARG A 59 -8.98 7.35 1.82
C ARG A 59 -10.22 6.51 2.08
N ASP A 60 -11.24 7.16 2.60
CA ASP A 60 -12.59 6.60 2.76
C ASP A 60 -12.60 5.22 3.44
N LEU A 61 -11.71 5.03 4.42
CA LEU A 61 -11.65 3.83 5.23
C LEU A 61 -12.86 3.71 6.15
N GLU A 62 -13.49 2.55 6.10
CA GLU A 62 -14.64 2.16 6.89
C GLU A 62 -14.24 1.11 7.95
N LEU A 63 -15.08 0.93 8.96
CA LEU A 63 -14.80 -0.07 10.01
C LEU A 63 -14.88 -1.51 9.50
N GLU A 64 -15.49 -1.74 8.34
CA GLU A 64 -15.59 -3.07 7.73
C GLU A 64 -14.25 -3.47 7.08
N ASP A 65 -13.57 -2.50 6.45
CA ASP A 65 -12.27 -2.66 5.77
C ASP A 65 -11.21 -3.31 6.66
N ILE A 66 -11.24 -3.09 7.98
CA ILE A 66 -10.25 -3.66 8.91
C ILE A 66 -10.22 -5.19 8.94
N ASN A 67 -11.31 -5.81 8.49
CA ASN A 67 -11.45 -7.27 8.45
C ASN A 67 -11.24 -7.81 7.04
N ASP A 68 -11.05 -6.94 6.05
CA ASP A 68 -10.79 -7.35 4.68
C ASP A 68 -9.36 -7.84 4.53
N ASP A 69 -9.18 -8.84 3.67
CA ASP A 69 -7.90 -9.50 3.46
C ASP A 69 -6.81 -8.52 3.01
N TRP A 70 -7.16 -7.54 2.16
CA TRP A 70 -6.22 -6.52 1.66
C TRP A 70 -5.67 -5.65 2.81
N TYR A 71 -6.53 -5.19 3.72
CA TYR A 71 -6.12 -4.32 4.83
C TYR A 71 -5.31 -5.12 5.85
N VAL A 72 -5.74 -6.34 6.17
CA VAL A 72 -5.02 -7.24 7.07
C VAL A 72 -3.64 -7.58 6.51
N ASN A 73 -3.51 -7.78 5.21
CA ASN A 73 -2.22 -8.01 4.57
C ASN A 73 -1.37 -6.74 4.58
N LEU A 74 -1.95 -5.57 4.32
CA LEU A 74 -1.23 -4.31 4.33
C LEU A 74 -0.64 -4.00 5.72
N VAL A 75 -1.44 -4.20 6.78
CA VAL A 75 -1.02 -4.07 8.18
C VAL A 75 0.13 -5.03 8.52
N LYS A 76 0.11 -6.27 8.01
CA LYS A 76 1.16 -7.25 8.29
C LYS A 76 2.49 -6.96 7.59
N ASN A 77 2.41 -6.34 6.41
CA ASN A 77 3.59 -6.08 5.57
C ASN A 77 4.12 -4.65 5.74
N SER A 78 3.48 -3.81 6.56
CA SER A 78 3.96 -2.46 6.83
C SER A 78 5.08 -2.43 7.86
N LYS A 79 6.02 -1.51 7.65
CA LYS A 79 7.28 -1.40 8.40
C LYS A 79 7.14 -1.11 9.91
N ASP A 80 5.97 -0.70 10.39
CA ASP A 80 5.76 -0.20 11.77
C ASP A 80 4.61 -0.89 12.56
N ASN A 81 4.19 -2.11 12.19
CA ASN A 81 3.22 -2.89 12.98
C ASN A 81 3.82 -3.87 14.01
#